data_AF-A0A7C2U7B2-F1
#
_entry.id   AF-A0A7C2U7B2-F1
#
_cell.length_a   1.000
_cell.length_b   1.000
_cell.length_c   1.000
_cell.angle_alpha   90.00
_cell.angle_beta   90.00
_cell.angle_gamma   90.00
#
_symmetry.space_group_name_H-M   'P 1'
#
loop_
_entity.id
_entity.type
_entity.pdbx_description
1 polymer ?
#
loop_
_entity_poly.entity_id
_entity_poly.type
_entity_poly.pdbx_seq_one_letter_code
_entity_poly.pdbx_strand_id
1 'polypeptide(L)'
;MNSFSLASLPGVMVRPMFGARCFLAPNGRMFAFVADDRLFLRLPGDEYDRLLAIGGEPFMLRPGVPFGRWASVPPALERGRWRAWPRPPTAPS
;
A
#
# COMPACT_ATOMS: atom_id res chain seq x y z
N MET A 1 -13.39 -0.26 17.90
CA MET A 1 -12.87 -0.03 16.54
C MET A 1 -11.81 -1.08 16.28
N ASN A 2 -12.07 -2.07 15.41
CA ASN A 2 -11.06 -3.09 15.11
C ASN A 2 -9.97 -2.49 14.23
N SER A 3 -8.80 -2.25 14.82
CA SER A 3 -7.58 -1.92 14.09
C SER A 3 -7.19 -3.11 13.23
N PHE A 4 -7.30 -2.98 11.91
CA PHE A 4 -6.87 -4.00 10.96
C PHE A 4 -5.34 -3.91 10.83
N SER A 5 -4.62 -4.90 11.35
CA SER A 5 -3.16 -4.96 11.24
C SER A 5 -2.77 -5.89 10.11
N LEU A 6 -1.92 -5.44 9.18
CA LEU A 6 -1.34 -6.29 8.14
C LEU A 6 -0.57 -7.48 8.72
N ALA A 7 -0.01 -7.33 9.92
CA ALA A 7 0.68 -8.41 10.63
C ALA A 7 -0.26 -9.54 11.08
N SER A 8 -1.57 -9.28 11.17
CA SER A 8 -2.57 -10.28 11.56
C SER A 8 -3.10 -11.09 10.38
N LEU A 9 -2.68 -10.78 9.15
CA LEU A 9 -3.04 -11.57 7.97
C LEU A 9 -2.34 -12.93 8.01
N PRO A 10 -3.05 -14.03 7.69
CA PRO A 10 -2.50 -15.38 7.77
C PRO A 10 -1.28 -15.54 6.86
N GLY A 11 -0.18 -16.00 7.44
CA GLY A 11 1.08 -16.26 6.75
C GLY A 11 1.86 -15.01 6.31
N VAL A 12 1.44 -13.80 6.72
CA VAL A 12 2.26 -12.60 6.55
C VAL A 12 3.43 -12.63 7.53
N MET A 13 4.64 -12.48 6.99
CA MET A 13 5.85 -12.33 7.78
C MET A 13 6.20 -10.85 7.90
N VAL A 14 6.49 -10.40 9.13
CA VAL A 14 6.97 -9.05 9.39
C VAL A 14 8.47 -9.09 9.61
N ARG A 15 9.24 -8.30 8.86
CA ARG A 15 10.69 -8.21 9.00
C ARG A 15 11.17 -6.77 8.97
N PRO A 16 12.08 -6.36 9.87
CA PRO A 16 12.80 -5.10 9.72
C PRO A 16 13.78 -5.23 8.54
N MET A 17 13.63 -4.38 7.52
CA MET A 17 14.56 -4.30 6.38
C MET A 17 14.73 -2.83 5.97
N PHE A 18 15.97 -2.42 5.70
CA PHE A 18 16.29 -1.05 5.24
C PHE A 18 15.79 0.06 6.18
N GLY A 19 15.76 -0.20 7.49
CA GLY A 19 15.22 0.74 8.49
C GLY A 19 13.70 0.85 8.53
N ALA A 20 12.98 0.09 7.69
CA ALA A 20 11.53 0.06 7.59
C ALA A 20 10.95 -1.26 8.13
N ARG A 21 9.67 -1.22 8.51
CA ARG A 21 8.92 -2.43 8.86
C ARG A 21 8.28 -3.00 7.59
N CYS A 22 8.81 -4.10 7.06
CA CYS A 22 8.34 -4.71 5.83
C CYS A 22 7.40 -5.89 6.10
N PHE A 23 6.40 -6.05 5.23
CA PHE A 23 5.45 -7.16 5.24
C PHE A 23 5.64 -8.00 3.99
N LEU A 24 5.82 -9.29 4.21
CA LEU A 24 6.05 -10.28 3.17
C LEU A 24 4.89 -11.25 3.14
N ALA A 25 4.43 -11.59 1.94
CA ALA A 25 3.46 -12.65 1.72
C ALA A 25 4.10 -14.02 2.04
N PRO A 26 3.29 -15.10 2.20
CA PRO A 26 3.81 -16.43 2.50
C PRO A 26 4.85 -16.94 1.49
N ASN A 27 4.77 -16.48 0.24
CA ASN A 27 5.73 -16.78 -0.83
C ASN A 27 7.04 -15.99 -0.76
N GLY A 28 7.28 -15.23 0.33
CA GLY A 28 8.48 -14.42 0.53
C GLY A 28 8.51 -13.11 -0.26
N ARG A 29 7.47 -12.76 -1.02
CA ARG A 29 7.42 -11.49 -1.77
C ARG A 29 6.96 -10.35 -0.87
N MET A 30 7.72 -9.26 -0.85
CA MET A 30 7.34 -8.03 -0.16
C MET A 30 6.19 -7.35 -0.91
N PHE A 31 5.11 -7.05 -0.17
CA PHE A 31 3.91 -6.41 -0.71
C PHE A 31 3.58 -5.08 0.00
N ALA A 32 4.08 -4.87 1.22
CA ALA A 32 3.89 -3.64 1.96
C ALA A 32 5.12 -3.30 2.81
N PHE A 33 5.32 -2.03 3.13
CA PHE A 33 6.24 -1.60 4.19
C PHE A 33 5.77 -0.28 4.83
N VAL A 34 6.19 -0.03 6.07
CA VAL A 34 6.02 1.27 6.74
C VAL A 34 7.35 2.00 6.77
N ALA A 35 7.36 3.22 6.24
CA ALA A 35 8.47 4.17 6.33
C ALA A 35 7.90 5.57 6.60
N ASP A 36 8.57 6.37 7.43
CA ASP A 36 8.14 7.73 7.79
C ASP A 36 6.66 7.82 8.21
N ASP A 37 6.21 6.86 9.03
CA ASP A 37 4.81 6.71 9.48
C ASP A 37 3.76 6.55 8.36
N ARG A 38 4.21 6.22 7.13
CA ARG A 38 3.34 5.99 5.97
C ARG A 38 3.40 4.55 5.52
N LEU A 39 2.23 3.98 5.23
CA LEU A 39 2.12 2.66 4.63
C LEU A 39 2.33 2.74 3.12
N PHE A 40 3.29 1.99 2.60
CA PHE A 40 3.52 1.83 1.16
C PHE A 40 3.09 0.44 0.70
N LEU A 41 2.40 0.38 -0.43
CA LEU A 41 1.92 -0.86 -1.04
C LEU A 41 2.55 -1.05 -2.42
N ARG A 42 2.86 -2.31 -2.74
CA ARG A 42 3.22 -2.71 -4.10
C ARG A 42 1.96 -3.04 -4.87
N LEU A 43 1.62 -2.22 -5.85
CA LEU A 43 0.40 -2.38 -6.65
C LEU A 43 0.76 -2.65 -8.11
N PRO A 44 0.30 -3.77 -8.72
CA PRO A 44 0.42 -3.98 -10.15
C PRO A 44 -0.65 -3.18 -10.92
N GLY A 45 -0.41 -2.96 -12.21
CA GLY A 45 -1.43 -2.45 -13.14
C GLY A 45 -2.10 -1.14 -12.71
N ASP A 46 -3.38 -1.04 -13.03
CA ASP A 46 -4.26 0.12 -12.83
C ASP A 46 -4.46 0.50 -11.35
N GLU A 47 -4.22 -0.43 -10.42
CA GLU A 47 -4.43 -0.20 -8.98
C GLU A 47 -3.45 0.87 -8.47
N TYR A 48 -2.24 0.87 -9.03
CA TYR A 48 -1.23 1.90 -8.77
C TYR A 48 -1.72 3.28 -9.22
N ASP A 49 -2.16 3.39 -10.48
CA ASP A 49 -2.60 4.67 -11.06
C ASP A 49 -3.85 5.21 -10.34
N ARG A 50 -4.78 4.33 -9.97
CA ARG A 50 -5.93 4.71 -9.17
C ARG A 50 -5.53 5.19 -7.77
N LEU A 51 -4.51 4.57 -7.15
CA LEU A 51 -4.06 4.98 -5.81
C LEU A 51 -3.44 6.37 -5.88
N LEU A 52 -2.67 6.66 -6.92
CA LEU A 52 -2.15 8.00 -7.19
C LEU A 52 -3.28 9.01 -7.44
N ALA A 53 -4.31 8.64 -8.20
CA ALA A 53 -5.44 9.52 -8.51
C ALA A 53 -6.25 9.96 -7.28
N ILE A 54 -6.20 9.19 -6.17
CA ILE A 54 -6.88 9.53 -4.92
C ILE A 54 -5.94 10.14 -3.87
N GLY A 55 -4.74 10.55 -4.26
CA GLY A 55 -3.77 11.24 -3.40
C GLY A 55 -2.71 10.34 -2.78
N GLY A 56 -2.55 9.11 -3.26
CA GLY A 56 -1.35 8.32 -2.96
C GLY A 56 -0.11 8.92 -3.62
N GLU A 57 1.06 8.76 -3.01
CA GLU A 57 2.31 9.28 -3.53
C GLU A 57 3.26 8.14 -3.91
N PRO A 58 3.96 8.23 -5.05
CA PRO A 58 4.96 7.23 -5.44
C PRO A 58 6.11 7.19 -4.43
N PHE A 59 6.59 5.98 -4.13
CA PHE A 59 7.80 5.83 -3.34
C PHE A 59 9.02 6.10 -4.23
N MET A 60 9.84 7.06 -3.80
CA MET A 60 11.08 7.44 -4.48
C MET A 60 12.27 6.82 -3.73
N LEU A 61 13.09 6.03 -4.43
CA LEU A 61 14.34 5.50 -3.85
C LEU A 61 15.32 6.63 -3.54
N ARG A 62 15.32 7.64 -4.42
CA ARG A 62 16.08 8.90 -4.34
C ARG A 62 15.25 9.99 -4.98
N PRO A 63 15.49 11.28 -4.68
CA PRO A 63 14.79 12.38 -5.35
C PRO A 63 14.82 12.20 -6.89
N GLY A 64 13.64 12.09 -7.50
CA GLY A 64 13.48 11.89 -8.94
C GLY A 64 13.63 10.46 -9.47
N VAL A 65 13.96 9.47 -8.63
CA VAL A 65 14.10 8.06 -9.03
C VAL A 65 12.98 7.22 -8.40
N PRO A 66 11.92 6.89 -9.16
CA PRO A 66 10.84 6.05 -8.65
C PRO A 66 11.32 4.61 -8.43
N PHE A 67 10.86 4.01 -7.34
CA PHE A 67 11.16 2.61 -7.04
C PHE A 67 9.96 1.74 -7.41
N GLY A 68 9.99 1.13 -8.59
CA GLY A 68 8.95 0.20 -9.03
C GLY A 68 7.53 0.81 -8.97
N ARG A 69 6.54 -0.02 -8.66
CA ARG A 69 5.14 0.41 -8.47
C ARG A 69 4.76 0.39 -6.99
N TRP A 70 5.46 1.20 -6.22
CA TRP A 70 5.22 1.40 -4.80
C TRP A 70 4.58 2.76 -4.59
N ALA A 71 3.46 2.80 -3.88
CA ALA A 71 2.77 4.05 -3.57
C ALA A 71 2.25 4.06 -2.13
N SER A 72 2.24 5.24 -1.52
CA SER A 72 1.76 5.44 -0.17
C SER A 72 0.23 5.39 -0.14
N VAL A 73 -0.33 4.78 0.90
CA VAL A 73 -1.75 4.88 1.18
C VAL A 73 -2.06 6.28 1.72
N PRO A 74 -2.97 7.05 1.10
CA PRO A 74 -3.34 8.36 1.60
C PRO A 74 -4.04 8.24 2.97
N PRO A 75 -3.86 9.19 3.90
CA PRO A 75 -4.51 9.17 5.23
C PRO A 75 -6.05 9.10 5.17
N ALA A 76 -6.63 9.57 4.07
CA ALA A 76 -8.07 9.47 3.80
C ALA A 76 -8.56 8.01 3.67
N LEU A 77 -7.70 7.09 3.20
CA LEU A 77 -8.00 5.65 3.15
C LEU A 77 -7.80 4.97 4.50
N GLU A 78 -6.81 5.41 5.29
CA GLU A 78 -6.50 4.85 6.62
C GLU A 78 -7.64 5.03 7.62
N ARG A 79 -8.44 6.10 7.50
CA ARG A 79 -9.58 6.42 8.40
C ARG A 79 -10.90 5.71 8.06
N GLY A 80 -10.90 4.65 7.24
CA GLY A 80 -12.08 3.78 7.07
C GLY A 80 -12.74 3.78 5.68
N ARG A 81 -12.10 4.37 4.67
CA ARG A 81 -12.58 4.31 3.27
C ARG A 81 -12.23 3.01 2.53
N TRP A 82 -11.53 2.08 3.17
CA TRP A 82 -11.14 0.79 2.56
C TRP A 82 -12.33 0.00 2.00
N ARG A 83 -13.53 0.11 2.59
CA ARG A 83 -14.74 -0.58 2.10
C ARG A 83 -15.22 -0.09 0.73
N ALA A 84 -14.78 1.09 0.30
CA ALA A 84 -15.13 1.67 -1.00
C ALA A 84 -14.02 1.46 -2.06
N TRP A 85 -12.93 0.79 -1.71
CA TRP A 85 -11.76 0.61 -2.56
C TRP A 85 -11.53 -0.86 -2.95
N PRO A 86 -11.28 -1.18 -4.24
CA PRO A 86 -11.57 -0.38 -5.43
C PRO A 86 -13.02 -0.63 -5.85
N ARG A 87 -13.93 0.33 -5.70
CA ARG A 87 -15.16 0.27 -6.50
C ARG A 87 -14.80 0.62 -7.94
N PRO A 88 -15.04 -0.27 -8.93
CA PRO A 88 -15.01 0.16 -10.32
C PRO A 88 -15.98 1.34 -10.50
N PRO A 89 -15.73 2.26 -11.44
CA PRO A 89 -16.77 3.21 -11.84
C PRO A 89 -17.98 2.38 -12.24
N THR A 90 -19.11 2.58 -11.57
CA THR A 90 -20.39 2.03 -12.00
C THR A 90 -20.60 2.49 -13.44
N ALA A 91 -20.54 1.56 -14.39
CA ALA A 91 -20.86 1.85 -15.78
C ALA A 91 -22.26 2.51 -15.81
N PRO A 92 -22.44 3.61 -16.57
CA PRO A 92 -23.79 4.14 -16.78
C PRO A 92 -24.61 3.07 -17.49
N SER A 93 -25.82 2.84 -16.97
CA SER A 93 -26.85 1.98 -17.60
C SER A 93 -27.27 2.51 -18.95
#